data_AF-A0A1J3IFY9-F1
#
_entry.id   AF-A0A1J3IFY9-F1
#
_cell.length_a   1.000
_cell.length_b   1.000
_cell.length_c   1.000
_cell.angle_alpha   90.00
_cell.angle_beta   90.00
_cell.angle_gamma   90.00
#
_symmetry.space_group_name_H-M   'P 1'
#
loop_
_entity.id
_entity.type
_entity.pdbx_description
1 polymer ?
#
loop_
_entity_poly.entity_id
_entity_poly.type
_entity_poly.pdbx_seq_one_letter_code
_entity_poly.pdbx_strand_id
1 'polypeptide(L)'
;YLSLLGNNFNGDFLFSSLVNKTRLTIFELSSKVGMIQAQAETSWVPLFQLKILRLQNFILESMLPGFLIHQHDLGYIDLSHNKLKGPFPTWLVQNNTRLQGIYMDNNMLTELQLPRVVHGLQVLDISSNMIKDSIQEDIGIIFPKLRYMNFSSNHFHGTIPSSMG
;
A
#
# COMPACT_ATOMS: atom_id res chain seq x y z
N TYR A 1 -2.40 17.75 7.91
CA TYR A 1 -2.16 16.61 8.80
C TYR A 1 -3.49 16.20 9.39
N LEU A 2 -3.87 14.93 9.27
CA LEU A 2 -5.04 14.35 9.93
C LEU A 2 -4.66 12.95 10.40
N SER A 3 -4.71 12.71 11.70
CA SER A 3 -4.45 11.39 12.28
C SER A 3 -5.60 11.02 13.20
N LEU A 4 -6.13 9.84 12.98
CA LEU A 4 -7.26 9.23 13.68
C LEU A 4 -6.87 7.84 14.22
N LEU A 5 -5.57 7.59 14.36
CA LEU A 5 -5.02 6.31 14.80
C LEU A 5 -5.39 5.95 16.24
N GLY A 6 -5.43 4.65 16.53
CA GLY A 6 -5.57 4.13 17.89
C GLY A 6 -6.94 4.36 18.53
N ASN A 7 -7.96 4.65 17.72
CA ASN A 7 -9.35 4.81 18.16
C ASN A 7 -10.19 3.56 17.91
N ASN A 8 -11.43 3.58 18.39
CA ASN A 8 -12.38 2.48 18.26
C ASN A 8 -13.44 2.77 17.18
N PHE A 9 -13.05 3.47 16.10
CA PHE A 9 -13.99 3.81 15.01
C PHE A 9 -14.59 2.55 14.38
N ASN A 10 -15.87 2.62 14.06
CA ASN A 10 -16.61 1.57 13.35
C ASN A 10 -17.53 2.22 12.31
N GLY A 11 -18.12 1.38 11.46
CA GLY A 11 -19.01 1.83 10.39
C GLY A 11 -18.25 2.31 9.15
N ASP A 12 -18.85 3.24 8.44
CA ASP A 12 -18.44 3.62 7.10
C ASP A 12 -17.50 4.83 7.08
N PHE A 13 -16.56 4.84 6.14
CA PHE A 13 -15.75 6.01 5.82
C PHE A 13 -15.84 6.33 4.33
N LEU A 14 -16.09 7.61 4.05
CA LEU A 14 -16.20 8.17 2.71
C LEU A 14 -14.94 9.01 2.44
N PHE A 15 -14.04 8.56 1.57
CA PHE A 15 -12.79 9.26 1.26
C PHE A 15 -13.02 10.61 0.58
N SER A 16 -14.10 10.78 -0.17
CA SER A 16 -14.51 12.05 -0.78
C SER A 16 -14.83 13.14 0.26
N SER A 17 -15.04 12.79 1.54
CA SER A 17 -15.08 13.78 2.64
C SER A 17 -13.78 14.58 2.79
N LEU A 18 -12.67 14.08 2.23
CA LEU A 18 -11.37 14.74 2.23
C LEU A 18 -11.19 15.74 1.07
N VAL A 19 -12.14 15.85 0.13
CA VAL A 19 -11.97 16.64 -1.11
C VAL A 19 -11.52 18.09 -0.86
N ASN A 20 -12.03 18.72 0.20
CA ASN A 20 -11.73 20.11 0.56
C ASN A 20 -10.46 20.26 1.43
N LYS A 21 -9.74 19.18 1.72
CA LYS A 21 -8.51 19.20 2.54
C LYS A 21 -7.28 19.51 1.68
N THR A 22 -7.27 20.67 1.04
CA THR A 22 -6.27 21.09 0.03
C THR A 22 -4.80 21.10 0.51
N ARG A 23 -4.56 21.12 1.83
CA ARG A 23 -3.21 21.08 2.43
C ARG A 23 -2.89 19.75 3.12
N LEU A 24 -3.64 18.69 2.83
CA LEU A 24 -3.45 17.39 3.49
C LEU A 24 -2.20 16.68 2.95
N THR A 25 -1.21 16.48 3.82
CA THR A 25 0.05 15.78 3.49
C THR A 25 0.21 14.46 4.24
N ILE A 26 -0.52 14.28 5.34
CA ILE A 26 -0.48 13.10 6.18
C ILE A 26 -1.93 12.76 6.49
N PHE A 27 -2.32 11.53 6.15
CA PHE A 27 -3.63 10.98 6.49
C PHE A 27 -3.44 9.59 7.11
N GLU A 28 -3.91 9.45 8.34
CA GLU A 28 -3.79 8.21 9.09
C GLU A 28 -5.13 7.86 9.75
N LEU A 29 -5.61 6.65 9.52
CA LEU A 29 -6.88 6.18 10.08
C LEU A 29 -6.79 4.67 10.35
N SER A 30 -7.16 4.28 11.57
CA SER A 30 -7.16 2.88 12.02
C SER A 30 -8.26 2.66 13.05
N SER A 31 -8.73 1.43 13.20
CA SER A 31 -9.55 1.02 14.35
C SER A 31 -8.86 -0.06 15.18
N LYS A 32 -9.09 -0.08 16.50
CA LYS A 32 -8.60 -1.12 17.43
C LYS A 32 -9.56 -2.31 17.59
N VAL A 33 -10.85 -2.12 17.38
CA VAL A 33 -11.89 -3.05 17.85
C VAL A 33 -12.75 -3.60 16.72
N GLY A 34 -12.70 -2.97 15.54
CA GLY A 34 -13.48 -3.38 14.38
C GLY A 34 -12.79 -3.02 13.08
N MET A 35 -13.50 -3.23 11.98
CA MET A 35 -13.07 -2.73 10.68
C MET A 35 -13.91 -1.52 10.26
N ILE A 36 -13.29 -0.62 9.51
CA ILE A 36 -13.95 0.52 8.88
C ILE A 36 -14.32 0.11 7.45
N GLN A 37 -15.58 0.22 7.07
CA GLN A 37 -16.02 -0.06 5.70
C GLN A 37 -15.75 1.17 4.83
N ALA A 38 -14.91 1.03 3.82
CA ALA A 38 -14.78 2.08 2.82
C ALA A 38 -15.99 2.02 1.90
N GLN A 39 -16.68 3.15 1.74
CA GLN A 39 -17.79 3.23 0.79
C GLN A 39 -17.26 3.19 -0.64
N ALA A 40 -18.01 2.54 -1.53
CA ALA A 40 -17.72 2.56 -2.96
C ALA A 40 -17.81 3.99 -3.49
N GLU A 41 -16.73 4.47 -4.12
CA GLU A 41 -16.64 5.81 -4.67
C GLU A 41 -16.20 5.78 -6.14
N THR A 42 -16.71 6.72 -6.93
CA THR A 42 -16.08 7.06 -8.20
C THR A 42 -14.73 7.70 -7.93
N SER A 43 -13.75 7.45 -8.82
CA SER A 43 -12.47 8.14 -8.72
C SER A 43 -12.66 9.65 -8.78
N TRP A 44 -11.91 10.38 -7.96
CA TRP A 44 -11.92 11.84 -7.90
C TRP A 44 -10.49 12.36 -7.78
N VAL A 45 -10.27 13.60 -8.25
CA VAL A 45 -8.94 14.21 -8.27
C VAL A 45 -8.75 15.07 -7.01
N PRO A 46 -7.87 14.68 -6.07
CA PRO A 46 -7.60 15.48 -4.88
C PRO A 46 -6.74 16.71 -5.22
N LEU A 47 -7.06 17.83 -4.56
CA LEU A 47 -6.24 19.06 -4.60
C LEU A 47 -5.02 19.00 -3.67
N PHE A 48 -4.72 17.83 -3.11
CA PHE A 48 -3.62 17.59 -2.19
C PHE A 48 -2.74 16.43 -2.65
N GLN A 49 -1.53 16.39 -2.12
CA GLN A 49 -0.56 15.32 -2.34
C GLN A 49 -0.09 14.81 -0.99
N LEU A 50 -0.39 13.54 -0.72
CA LEU A 50 0.00 12.85 0.50
C LEU A 50 1.48 12.47 0.42
N LYS A 51 2.16 12.64 1.55
CA LYS A 51 3.49 12.13 1.83
C LYS A 51 3.43 10.85 2.66
N ILE A 52 2.43 10.75 3.54
CA ILE A 52 2.18 9.58 4.38
C ILE A 52 0.70 9.22 4.30
N LEU A 53 0.43 7.98 3.97
CA LEU A 53 -0.89 7.37 4.10
C LEU A 53 -0.78 6.14 5.02
N ARG A 54 -1.60 6.10 6.07
CA ARG A 54 -1.77 4.88 6.88
C ARG A 54 -3.25 4.55 6.99
N LEU A 55 -3.67 3.44 6.42
CA LEU A 55 -5.00 2.90 6.57
C LEU A 55 -4.84 1.48 7.10
N GLN A 56 -5.36 1.20 8.28
CA GLN A 56 -5.29 -0.14 8.88
C GLN A 56 -6.68 -0.54 9.37
N ASN A 57 -6.98 -1.84 9.31
CA ASN A 57 -8.27 -2.38 9.73
C ASN A 57 -9.45 -1.76 8.95
N PHE A 58 -9.32 -1.70 7.63
CA PHE A 58 -10.41 -1.38 6.70
C PHE A 58 -10.96 -2.63 6.01
N ILE A 59 -12.24 -2.59 5.66
CA ILE A 59 -12.79 -3.36 4.55
C ILE A 59 -12.75 -2.44 3.34
N LEU A 60 -11.63 -2.48 2.61
CA LEU A 60 -11.56 -1.93 1.26
C LEU A 60 -12.17 -3.01 0.38
N GLU A 61 -13.35 -2.78 -0.23
CA GLU A 61 -14.14 -3.75 -1.02
C GLU A 61 -13.38 -4.26 -2.27
N SER A 62 -12.27 -4.95 -2.05
CA SER A 62 -11.33 -5.50 -3.02
C SER A 62 -10.42 -4.51 -3.78
N MET A 63 -10.55 -3.19 -3.62
CA MET A 63 -9.68 -2.23 -4.34
C MET A 63 -9.27 -1.03 -3.48
N LEU A 64 -8.09 -0.50 -3.81
CA LEU A 64 -7.58 0.74 -3.22
C LEU A 64 -8.46 1.94 -3.61
N PRO A 65 -8.57 2.97 -2.75
CA PRO A 65 -9.31 4.18 -3.06
C PRO A 65 -8.83 4.83 -4.37
N GLY A 66 -9.75 5.10 -5.29
CA GLY A 66 -9.43 5.57 -6.64
C GLY A 66 -8.58 6.84 -6.68
N PHE A 67 -8.75 7.75 -5.71
CA PHE A 67 -7.98 8.99 -5.64
C PHE A 67 -6.46 8.77 -5.53
N LEU A 68 -6.01 7.59 -5.07
CA LEU A 68 -4.60 7.25 -4.94
C LEU A 68 -3.87 7.21 -6.29
N ILE A 69 -4.58 6.98 -7.40
CA ILE A 69 -3.96 7.03 -8.74
C ILE A 69 -3.43 8.43 -9.07
N HIS A 70 -3.99 9.47 -8.44
CA HIS A 70 -3.61 10.86 -8.61
C HIS A 70 -2.57 11.34 -7.58
N GLN A 71 -2.00 10.43 -6.79
CA GLN A 71 -0.94 10.74 -5.83
C GLN A 71 0.43 10.39 -6.40
N HIS A 72 1.36 11.35 -6.31
CA HIS A 72 2.71 11.28 -6.89
C HIS A 72 3.84 11.70 -5.93
N ASP A 73 3.51 12.11 -4.69
CA ASP A 73 4.49 12.57 -3.68
C ASP A 73 4.52 11.67 -2.43
N LEU A 74 3.98 10.44 -2.50
CA LEU A 74 4.01 9.51 -1.36
C LEU A 74 5.45 9.11 -1.03
N GLY A 75 5.81 9.27 0.24
CA GLY A 75 7.06 8.78 0.83
C GLY A 75 6.85 7.51 1.65
N TYR A 76 5.67 7.31 2.24
CA TYR A 76 5.35 6.13 3.04
C TYR A 76 3.89 5.75 2.88
N ILE A 77 3.64 4.46 2.71
CA ILE A 77 2.28 3.91 2.68
C ILE A 77 2.19 2.66 3.54
N ASP A 78 1.16 2.63 4.38
CA ASP A 78 0.78 1.48 5.18
C ASP A 78 -0.69 1.16 4.92
N LEU A 79 -0.91 -0.03 4.36
CA LEU A 79 -2.20 -0.60 4.03
C LEU A 79 -2.32 -2.00 4.63
N SER A 80 -1.57 -2.27 5.70
CA SER A 80 -1.60 -3.53 6.42
C SER A 80 -3.00 -3.81 7.01
N HIS A 81 -3.34 -5.09 7.15
CA HIS A 81 -4.59 -5.52 7.81
C HIS A 81 -5.90 -5.00 7.17
N ASN A 82 -5.97 -4.91 5.83
CA ASN A 82 -7.15 -4.34 5.13
C ASN A 82 -7.93 -5.35 4.26
N LYS A 83 -7.61 -6.64 4.36
CA LYS A 83 -8.22 -7.70 3.52
C LYS A 83 -8.16 -7.38 2.01
N LEU A 84 -7.15 -6.63 1.56
CA LEU A 84 -6.97 -6.25 0.17
C LEU A 84 -6.78 -7.49 -0.69
N LYS A 85 -7.53 -7.59 -1.80
CA LYS A 85 -7.49 -8.73 -2.72
C LYS A 85 -6.90 -8.31 -4.06
N GLY A 86 -6.49 -9.31 -4.85
CA GLY A 86 -6.00 -9.10 -6.21
C GLY A 86 -4.49 -8.86 -6.27
N PRO A 87 -3.99 -8.23 -7.35
CA PRO A 87 -2.56 -8.04 -7.54
C PRO A 87 -2.00 -6.93 -6.65
N PHE A 88 -0.71 -7.05 -6.33
CA PHE A 88 0.05 -5.93 -5.78
C PHE A 88 -0.05 -4.69 -6.70
N PRO A 89 -0.31 -3.48 -6.16
CA PRO A 89 -0.56 -2.29 -6.96
C PRO A 89 0.75 -1.69 -7.51
N THR A 90 1.31 -2.29 -8.56
CA THR A 90 2.55 -1.85 -9.21
C THR A 90 2.53 -0.37 -9.60
N TRP A 91 1.38 0.11 -10.06
CA TRP A 91 1.15 1.51 -10.43
C TRP A 91 1.42 2.48 -9.28
N LEU A 92 1.21 2.07 -8.03
CA LEU A 92 1.45 2.91 -6.86
C LEU A 92 2.95 3.21 -6.72
N VAL A 93 3.79 2.20 -6.95
CA VAL A 93 5.25 2.33 -6.95
C VAL A 93 5.71 3.17 -8.13
N GLN A 94 5.16 2.93 -9.32
CA GLN A 94 5.51 3.70 -10.53
C GLN A 94 5.16 5.18 -10.40
N ASN A 95 4.01 5.49 -9.81
CA ASN A 95 3.52 6.87 -9.68
C ASN A 95 4.27 7.68 -8.62
N ASN A 96 4.91 7.03 -7.64
CA ASN A 96 5.47 7.68 -6.45
C ASN A 96 6.97 7.43 -6.32
N THR A 97 7.77 8.08 -7.19
CA THR A 97 9.23 7.92 -7.24
C THR A 97 9.99 8.24 -5.94
N ARG A 98 9.33 8.92 -4.97
CA ARG A 98 9.89 9.26 -3.66
C ARG A 98 9.55 8.24 -2.57
N LEU A 99 8.83 7.18 -2.89
CA LEU A 99 8.35 6.18 -1.93
C LEU A 99 9.53 5.44 -1.28
N GLN A 100 9.55 5.41 0.04
CA GLN A 100 10.61 4.79 0.84
C GLN A 100 10.12 3.55 1.58
N GLY A 101 8.84 3.48 1.95
CA GLY A 101 8.27 2.35 2.66
C GLY A 101 6.89 1.96 2.18
N ILE A 102 6.70 0.66 1.97
CA ILE A 102 5.41 0.03 1.66
C ILE A 102 5.18 -1.09 2.67
N TYR A 103 4.02 -1.04 3.33
CA TYR A 103 3.52 -2.08 4.21
C TYR A 103 2.15 -2.50 3.68
N MET A 104 2.06 -3.74 3.22
CA MET A 104 0.82 -4.38 2.75
C MET A 104 0.68 -5.78 3.34
N ASP A 105 1.31 -6.01 4.50
CA ASP A 105 1.21 -7.27 5.21
C ASP A 105 -0.21 -7.55 5.72
N ASN A 106 -0.50 -8.82 5.99
CA ASN A 106 -1.80 -9.26 6.50
C ASN A 106 -2.98 -8.85 5.60
N ASN A 107 -2.82 -9.09 4.30
CA ASN A 107 -3.85 -8.90 3.29
C ASN A 107 -4.13 -10.22 2.55
N MET A 108 -4.79 -10.13 1.39
CA MET A 108 -5.21 -11.24 0.55
C MET A 108 -4.67 -11.10 -0.89
N LEU A 109 -3.50 -10.47 -1.05
CA LEU A 109 -2.87 -10.28 -2.36
C LEU A 109 -2.48 -11.62 -2.97
N THR A 110 -2.67 -11.79 -4.29
CA THR A 110 -2.47 -13.07 -4.98
C THR A 110 -1.34 -13.05 -6.00
N GLU A 111 -0.96 -11.86 -6.47
CA GLU A 111 0.03 -11.68 -7.54
C GLU A 111 1.03 -10.58 -7.17
N LEU A 112 2.26 -10.73 -7.62
CA LEU A 112 3.36 -9.78 -7.47
C LEU A 112 4.05 -9.55 -8.82
N GLN A 113 3.78 -8.38 -9.40
CA GLN A 113 4.53 -7.86 -10.54
C GLN A 113 5.18 -6.56 -10.13
N LEU A 114 6.50 -6.55 -9.93
CA LEU A 114 7.21 -5.31 -9.57
C LEU A 114 7.51 -4.50 -10.84
N PRO A 115 7.63 -3.16 -10.74
CA PRO A 115 7.95 -2.35 -11.89
C PRO A 115 9.39 -2.62 -12.35
N ARG A 116 9.62 -2.64 -13.66
CA ARG A 116 10.96 -2.73 -14.26
C ARG A 116 11.70 -1.38 -14.25
N VAL A 117 11.54 -0.62 -13.17
CA VAL A 117 12.12 0.71 -12.99
C VAL A 117 12.85 0.74 -11.66
N VAL A 118 14.08 1.22 -11.66
CA VAL A 118 14.87 1.39 -10.44
C VAL A 118 14.15 2.34 -9.51
N HIS A 119 13.91 1.89 -8.28
CA HIS A 119 13.16 2.64 -7.28
C HIS A 119 13.96 2.77 -5.98
N GLY A 120 13.88 3.94 -5.35
CA GLY A 120 14.57 4.23 -4.08
C GLY A 120 13.93 3.62 -2.83
N LEU A 121 13.17 2.53 -2.98
CA LEU A 121 12.43 1.91 -1.90
C LEU A 121 13.40 1.31 -0.86
N GLN A 122 13.12 1.49 0.42
CA GLN A 122 13.94 1.01 1.53
C GLN A 122 13.26 -0.10 2.32
N VAL A 123 11.92 -0.09 2.37
CA VAL A 123 11.11 -1.08 3.09
C VAL A 123 10.00 -1.61 2.18
N LEU A 124 9.94 -2.94 2.06
CA LEU A 124 8.83 -3.65 1.43
C LEU A 124 8.40 -4.81 2.33
N ASP A 125 7.25 -4.65 3.00
CA ASP A 125 6.59 -5.73 3.73
C ASP A 125 5.30 -6.14 3.00
N ILE A 126 5.29 -7.36 2.47
CA ILE A 126 4.13 -8.00 1.84
C ILE A 126 3.85 -9.36 2.49
N SER A 127 4.31 -9.55 3.72
CA SER A 127 4.15 -10.80 4.45
C SER A 127 2.68 -11.12 4.74
N SER A 128 2.37 -12.39 5.03
CA SER A 128 1.00 -12.82 5.38
C SER A 128 -0.02 -12.42 4.30
N ASN A 129 0.25 -12.87 3.07
CA ASN A 129 -0.61 -12.71 1.90
C ASN A 129 -0.80 -14.08 1.21
N MET A 130 -1.41 -14.10 0.01
CA MET A 130 -1.65 -15.32 -0.77
C MET A 130 -0.89 -15.31 -2.10
N ILE A 131 0.25 -14.62 -2.17
CA ILE A 131 1.00 -14.44 -3.43
C ILE A 131 1.58 -15.77 -3.87
N LYS A 132 1.33 -16.16 -5.12
CA LYS A 132 1.72 -17.46 -5.69
C LYS A 132 2.82 -17.38 -6.75
N ASP A 133 3.26 -16.19 -7.12
CA ASP A 133 4.28 -16.03 -8.16
C ASP A 133 5.67 -16.50 -7.69
N SER A 134 6.64 -16.52 -8.60
CA SER A 134 8.06 -16.51 -8.23
C SER A 134 8.53 -15.07 -8.01
N ILE A 135 9.52 -14.88 -7.15
CA ILE A 135 10.16 -13.56 -7.01
C ILE A 135 10.89 -13.21 -8.31
N GLN A 136 10.76 -11.98 -8.80
CA GLN A 136 11.44 -11.53 -10.02
C GLN A 136 12.96 -11.55 -9.85
N GLU A 137 13.67 -12.09 -10.85
CA GLU A 137 15.13 -12.31 -10.76
C GLU A 137 15.92 -11.00 -10.59
N ASP A 138 15.39 -9.89 -11.09
CA ASP A 138 15.98 -8.55 -11.06
C ASP A 138 15.54 -7.71 -9.85
N ILE A 139 14.94 -8.29 -8.82
CA ILE A 139 14.42 -7.55 -7.66
C ILE A 139 15.47 -6.67 -6.96
N GLY A 140 16.73 -7.11 -6.85
CA GLY A 140 17.81 -6.30 -6.29
C GLY A 140 18.27 -5.16 -7.19
N ILE A 141 18.05 -5.28 -8.50
CA ILE A 141 18.29 -4.20 -9.48
C ILE A 141 17.13 -3.19 -9.44
N ILE A 142 15.89 -3.67 -9.29
CA ILE A 142 14.69 -2.84 -9.16
C ILE A 142 14.74 -2.04 -7.85
N PHE A 143 15.13 -2.67 -6.74
CA PHE A 143 15.17 -2.04 -5.42
C PHE A 143 16.59 -2.06 -4.80
N PRO A 144 17.56 -1.34 -5.38
CA PRO A 144 18.96 -1.39 -4.93
C PRO A 144 19.19 -0.73 -3.56
N LYS A 145 18.17 -0.03 -3.02
CA LYS A 145 18.22 0.63 -1.71
C LYS A 145 17.43 -0.11 -0.64
N LEU A 146 16.90 -1.30 -0.94
CA LEU A 146 16.08 -2.04 -0.01
C LEU A 146 16.92 -2.51 1.17
N ARG A 147 16.43 -2.23 2.39
CA ARG A 147 17.09 -2.58 3.66
C ARG A 147 16.27 -3.58 4.46
N TYR A 148 14.96 -3.58 4.26
CA TYR A 148 14.04 -4.51 4.88
C TYR A 148 13.09 -5.04 3.81
N MET A 149 13.14 -6.35 3.62
CA MET A 149 12.25 -7.09 2.73
C MET A 149 11.62 -8.21 3.54
N ASN A 150 10.30 -8.25 3.61
CA ASN A 150 9.59 -9.31 4.32
C ASN A 150 8.48 -9.91 3.44
N PHE A 151 8.77 -11.09 2.90
CA PHE A 151 7.89 -11.83 2.00
C PHE A 151 7.32 -13.09 2.68
N SER A 152 7.53 -13.25 3.99
CA SER A 152 7.15 -14.46 4.73
C SER A 152 5.65 -14.74 4.68
N SER A 153 5.23 -15.97 4.96
CA SER A 153 3.81 -16.33 5.03
C SER A 153 3.04 -16.01 3.73
N ASN A 154 3.61 -16.43 2.60
CA ASN A 154 3.02 -16.39 1.27
C ASN A 154 3.11 -17.77 0.62
N HIS A 155 2.70 -17.90 -0.65
CA HIS A 155 2.77 -19.13 -1.44
C HIS A 155 3.79 -18.99 -2.59
N PHE A 156 4.84 -18.17 -2.42
CA PHE A 156 5.89 -18.01 -3.41
C PHE A 156 6.51 -19.38 -3.77
N HIS A 157 6.86 -19.55 -5.04
CA HIS A 157 7.51 -20.77 -5.53
C HIS A 157 8.75 -20.45 -6.38
N GLY A 158 9.51 -21.48 -6.77
CA GLY A 158 10.72 -21.33 -7.57
C GLY A 158 11.98 -21.14 -6.73
N THR A 159 12.95 -20.42 -7.27
CA THR A 159 14.25 -20.16 -6.63
C THR A 159 14.31 -18.77 -6.02
N ILE A 160 15.21 -18.59 -5.04
CA ILE A 160 15.55 -17.26 -4.52
C ILE A 160 16.41 -16.54 -5.58
N PRO A 161 16.03 -15.33 -6.02
CA PRO A 161 16.82 -14.57 -6.99
C PRO A 161 18.26 -14.30 -6.55
N SER A 162 19.19 -14.40 -7.50
CA SER A 162 20.60 -14.09 -7.25
C SER A 162 20.83 -12.61 -6.95
N SER A 163 19.98 -11.71 -7.46
CA SER A 163 20.06 -10.27 -7.20
C SER A 163 19.69 -9.86 -5.77
N MET A 164 19.12 -10.76 -4.96
CA MET A 164 18.82 -10.47 -3.55
C MET A 164 20.05 -10.48 -2.64
N GLY A 165 21.23 -10.86 -3.17
CA GLY A 165 22.51 -10.94 -2.45
C GLY A 165 23.46 -9.80 -2.77
#